data_AF-A0A1F4Q8F6-F1
#
_entry.id   AF-A0A1F4Q8F6-F1
#
_cell.length_a   1.000
_cell.length_b   1.000
_cell.length_c   1.000
_cell.angle_alpha   90.00
_cell.angle_beta   90.00
_cell.angle_gamma   90.00
#
_symmetry.space_group_name_H-M   'P 1'
#
loop_
_entity.id
_entity.type
_entity.pdbx_description
1 polymer ?
#
loop_
_entity_poly.entity_id
_entity_poly.type
_entity_poly.pdbx_seq_one_letter_code
_entity_poly.pdbx_strand_id
1 'polypeptide(L)'
;MRGAWILLAPALLAGSVLFVGSQVAAQKLPEGNACIDCHQGIGDPRVTPPAEKFPQDIHLSKGILCQDCHGGDPKSFDPQGSMNPAKGFIGKPKHQAIPQLCGKCHSNASYMKKFNPTIRVDQVQEYFTSVHGKKLREGDQKVATCISCHDVHKIRAIKDQQAWTYPVKVVDTCGRCHGDAKYMQGYKIATDVVEKYKTSIHYESLTKKGDLSAPTCNVCHGNHGATPPGVDSVANVCGTCHSLTADLFNKSPHKKAFAAIGLAPCVTCHSNHDVMKTTDTMVGTDEKAVCVNCHDPKSPGYQKAAAIRASLDELRGAVQRAGAILDRAEHAGMEVSQAKFELRGASDSLLKTRATVHLIDPAAIKTLTDEGIQIANKMHAKGVKVMEDLTFRHRGLWISVGIILVAIVGLVLKIREIDRRQA
;
A
#
# COMPACT_ATOMS: atom_id res chain seq x y z
N MET A 1 -11.47 65.88 25.96
CA MET A 1 -12.38 65.36 24.92
C MET A 1 -12.17 63.86 24.82
N ARG A 2 -13.24 63.08 24.92
CA ARG A 2 -13.25 61.61 24.91
C ARG A 2 -12.86 61.10 23.53
N GLY A 3 -11.89 60.19 23.46
CA GLY A 3 -11.55 59.45 22.25
C GLY A 3 -11.38 57.97 22.60
N ALA A 4 -12.40 57.18 22.32
CA ALA A 4 -12.46 55.74 22.59
C ALA A 4 -11.55 54.97 21.63
N TRP A 5 -10.63 54.18 22.18
CA TRP A 5 -9.85 53.21 21.42
C TRP A 5 -10.64 51.89 21.36
N ILE A 6 -11.12 51.56 20.17
CA ILE A 6 -11.82 50.30 19.88
C ILE A 6 -10.76 49.20 19.77
N LEU A 7 -10.83 48.23 20.69
CA LEU A 7 -10.09 46.97 20.63
C LEU A 7 -10.68 46.09 19.51
N LEU A 8 -9.90 45.84 18.46
CA LEU A 8 -10.21 44.81 17.46
C LEU A 8 -9.76 43.45 17.99
N ALA A 9 -10.73 42.58 18.32
CA ALA A 9 -10.49 41.17 18.59
C ALA A 9 -10.24 40.41 17.27
N PRO A 10 -9.27 39.49 17.19
CA PRO A 10 -9.07 38.68 16.00
C PRO A 10 -10.17 37.60 15.94
N ALA A 11 -11.00 37.66 14.89
CA ALA A 11 -11.98 36.62 14.60
C ALA A 11 -11.25 35.31 14.27
N LEU A 12 -11.40 34.32 15.16
CA LEU A 12 -11.07 32.92 14.91
C LEU A 12 -11.94 32.40 13.77
N LEU A 13 -11.39 32.36 12.56
CA LEU A 13 -11.93 31.60 11.44
C LEU A 13 -11.74 30.11 11.74
N ALA A 14 -12.75 29.51 12.39
CA ALA A 14 -12.91 28.07 12.47
C ALA A 14 -13.14 27.55 11.04
N GLY A 15 -12.06 27.09 10.40
CA GLY A 15 -12.12 26.37 9.14
C GLY A 15 -12.85 25.03 9.35
N SER A 16 -14.16 25.03 9.17
CA SER A 16 -14.95 23.82 9.03
C SER A 16 -14.52 23.11 7.75
N VAL A 17 -13.65 22.12 7.89
CA VAL A 17 -13.34 21.14 6.84
C VAL A 17 -14.62 20.34 6.59
N LEU A 18 -15.40 20.78 5.61
CA LEU A 18 -16.51 20.01 5.06
C LEU A 18 -15.91 18.76 4.41
N PHE A 19 -16.00 17.64 5.11
CA PHE A 19 -15.89 16.32 4.50
C PHE A 19 -17.03 16.18 3.49
N VAL A 20 -16.76 16.53 2.23
CA VAL A 20 -17.63 16.16 1.10
C VAL A 20 -17.42 14.67 0.88
N GLY A 21 -18.08 13.86 1.69
CA GLY A 21 -18.30 12.46 1.36
C GLY A 21 -18.97 12.44 0.00
N SER A 22 -18.28 11.93 -1.01
CA SER A 22 -18.83 11.74 -2.35
C SER A 22 -19.90 10.66 -2.29
N GLN A 23 -21.10 11.04 -1.85
CA GLN A 23 -22.29 10.25 -2.09
C GLN A 23 -22.57 10.36 -3.59
N VAL A 24 -22.30 9.27 -4.31
CA VAL A 24 -22.79 9.11 -5.68
C VAL A 24 -24.31 9.18 -5.58
N ALA A 25 -24.90 10.30 -6.00
CA ALA A 25 -26.34 10.49 -6.02
C ALA A 25 -26.98 9.36 -6.85
N ALA A 26 -28.04 8.75 -6.32
CA ALA A 26 -28.81 7.77 -7.06
C ALA A 26 -29.31 8.41 -8.37
N GLN A 27 -29.12 7.72 -9.49
CA GLN A 27 -29.52 8.26 -10.79
C GLN A 27 -31.04 8.19 -10.93
N LYS A 28 -31.63 9.22 -11.53
CA LYS A 28 -33.06 9.21 -11.85
C LYS A 28 -33.32 8.14 -12.91
N LEU A 29 -34.27 7.25 -12.65
CA LEU A 29 -34.67 6.21 -13.60
C LEU A 29 -35.45 6.82 -14.77
N PRO A 30 -35.33 6.28 -15.99
CA PRO A 30 -36.11 6.73 -17.12
C PRO A 30 -37.59 6.41 -16.90
N GLU A 31 -38.44 7.40 -17.12
CA GLU A 31 -39.90 7.26 -17.03
C GLU A 31 -40.42 6.40 -18.20
N GLY A 32 -41.44 5.56 -17.93
CA GLY A 32 -42.11 4.76 -18.96
C GLY A 32 -41.38 3.47 -19.34
N ASN A 33 -40.49 2.96 -18.48
CA ASN A 33 -39.92 1.63 -18.63
C ASN A 33 -40.71 0.64 -17.78
N ALA A 34 -41.53 -0.18 -18.45
CA ALA A 34 -42.41 -1.13 -17.79
C ALA A 34 -41.68 -2.15 -16.92
N CYS A 35 -40.43 -2.51 -17.26
CA CYS A 35 -39.63 -3.43 -16.43
C CYS A 35 -39.31 -2.81 -15.06
N ILE A 36 -38.91 -1.54 -15.05
CA ILE A 36 -38.53 -0.82 -13.83
C ILE A 36 -39.78 -0.47 -13.02
N ASP A 37 -40.75 0.17 -13.66
CA ASP A 37 -41.96 0.70 -13.00
C ASP A 37 -42.76 -0.43 -12.34
N CYS A 38 -42.95 -1.55 -13.06
CA CYS A 38 -43.65 -2.71 -12.54
C CYS A 38 -42.83 -3.40 -11.43
N HIS A 39 -41.53 -3.70 -11.65
CA HIS A 39 -40.75 -4.43 -10.65
C HIS A 39 -40.51 -3.63 -9.36
N GLN A 40 -40.48 -2.29 -9.40
CA GLN A 40 -40.46 -1.47 -8.19
C GLN A 40 -41.81 -1.49 -7.45
N GLY A 41 -42.92 -1.50 -8.18
CA GLY A 41 -44.26 -1.40 -7.60
C GLY A 41 -44.86 -2.72 -7.10
N ILE A 42 -44.42 -3.88 -7.58
CA ILE A 42 -45.09 -5.16 -7.30
C ILE A 42 -44.76 -5.78 -5.92
N GLY A 43 -43.73 -5.30 -5.24
CA GLY A 43 -43.34 -5.79 -3.91
C GLY A 43 -42.84 -7.23 -3.84
N ASP A 44 -42.49 -7.86 -4.97
CA ASP A 44 -41.94 -9.22 -4.98
C ASP A 44 -40.45 -9.19 -4.58
N PRO A 45 -40.06 -9.86 -3.48
CA PRO A 45 -38.69 -9.81 -2.95
C PRO A 45 -37.63 -10.35 -3.92
N ARG A 46 -38.01 -11.05 -4.99
CA ARG A 46 -37.08 -11.57 -6.01
C ARG A 46 -36.68 -10.52 -7.04
N VAL A 47 -37.49 -9.49 -7.25
CA VAL A 47 -37.37 -8.56 -8.39
C VAL A 47 -37.47 -7.08 -8.01
N THR A 48 -38.12 -6.74 -6.89
CA THR A 48 -38.13 -5.38 -6.36
C THR A 48 -36.74 -4.92 -5.91
N PRO A 49 -35.95 -5.70 -5.12
CA PRO A 49 -34.61 -5.26 -4.72
C PRO A 49 -33.62 -5.04 -5.88
N PRO A 50 -33.61 -5.87 -6.95
CA PRO A 50 -32.91 -5.53 -8.19
C PRO A 50 -33.27 -4.16 -8.76
N ALA A 51 -34.55 -3.84 -8.87
CA ALA A 51 -35.03 -2.59 -9.45
C ALA A 51 -34.73 -1.36 -8.56
N GLU A 52 -34.72 -1.53 -7.23
CA GLU A 52 -34.34 -0.48 -6.27
C GLU A 52 -32.83 -0.19 -6.27
N LYS A 53 -31.99 -1.19 -6.57
CA LYS A 53 -30.53 -1.04 -6.60
C LYS A 53 -30.03 -0.45 -7.92
N PHE A 54 -30.75 -0.69 -9.01
CA PHE A 54 -30.37 -0.30 -10.37
C PHE A 54 -30.04 1.20 -10.58
N PRO A 55 -30.66 2.17 -9.88
CA PRO A 55 -30.23 3.58 -9.89
C PRO A 55 -28.74 3.84 -9.60
N GLN A 56 -28.05 2.89 -8.96
CA GLN A 56 -26.63 3.00 -8.62
C GLN A 56 -25.72 2.25 -9.62
N ASP A 57 -26.30 1.65 -10.66
CA ASP A 57 -25.57 0.89 -11.66
C ASP A 57 -24.90 1.84 -12.68
N ILE A 58 -23.66 1.55 -13.04
CA ILE A 58 -22.91 2.31 -14.04
C ILE A 58 -23.55 2.17 -15.43
N HIS A 59 -24.23 1.06 -15.71
CA HIS A 59 -24.88 0.81 -16.99
C HIS A 59 -26.04 1.79 -17.25
N LEU A 60 -26.80 2.15 -16.20
CA LEU A 60 -27.86 3.14 -16.31
C LEU A 60 -27.32 4.50 -16.78
N SER A 61 -26.15 4.93 -16.26
CA SER A 61 -25.48 6.17 -16.68
C SER A 61 -25.07 6.19 -18.16
N LYS A 62 -25.05 5.01 -18.79
CA LYS A 62 -24.72 4.80 -20.20
C LYS A 62 -25.95 4.47 -21.05
N GLY A 63 -27.15 4.58 -20.49
CA GLY A 63 -28.41 4.29 -21.19
C GLY A 63 -28.66 2.80 -21.42
N ILE A 64 -27.96 1.93 -20.70
CA ILE A 64 -28.17 0.48 -20.72
C ILE A 64 -29.15 0.14 -19.58
N LEU A 65 -30.25 -0.52 -19.92
CA LEU A 65 -31.40 -0.78 -19.06
C LEU A 65 -31.65 -2.29 -18.91
N CYS A 66 -32.70 -2.65 -18.15
CA CYS A 66 -33.02 -4.03 -17.78
C CYS A 66 -33.10 -4.96 -19.01
N GLN A 67 -33.76 -4.52 -20.07
CA GLN A 67 -33.95 -5.29 -21.29
C GLN A 67 -32.65 -5.54 -22.07
N ASP A 68 -31.62 -4.71 -21.89
CA ASP A 68 -30.34 -4.91 -22.60
C ASP A 68 -29.56 -6.11 -22.04
N CYS A 69 -29.82 -6.46 -20.77
CA CYS A 69 -29.30 -7.69 -20.16
C CYS A 69 -30.31 -8.84 -20.22
N HIS A 70 -31.57 -8.58 -19.88
CA HIS A 70 -32.60 -9.60 -19.69
C HIS A 70 -33.49 -9.85 -20.91
N GLY A 71 -33.43 -9.00 -21.94
CA GLY A 71 -34.35 -9.03 -23.08
C GLY A 71 -35.76 -8.56 -22.74
N GLY A 72 -36.71 -8.82 -23.64
CA GLY A 72 -38.12 -8.46 -23.44
C GLY A 72 -38.51 -7.11 -24.06
N ASP A 73 -39.73 -6.65 -23.76
CA ASP A 73 -40.26 -5.37 -24.23
C ASP A 73 -40.43 -4.36 -23.08
N PRO A 74 -39.59 -3.32 -22.99
CA PRO A 74 -39.69 -2.31 -21.94
C PRO A 74 -40.92 -1.39 -22.10
N LYS A 75 -41.68 -1.46 -23.20
CA LYS A 75 -42.87 -0.63 -23.44
C LYS A 75 -44.18 -1.34 -23.15
N SER A 76 -44.16 -2.67 -22.96
CA SER A 76 -45.35 -3.43 -22.61
C SER A 76 -45.53 -3.45 -21.11
N PHE A 77 -46.68 -3.03 -20.59
CA PHE A 77 -47.04 -3.24 -19.18
C PHE A 77 -47.78 -4.57 -18.94
N ASP A 78 -48.11 -5.29 -20.00
CA ASP A 78 -48.59 -6.67 -19.92
C ASP A 78 -47.39 -7.63 -19.72
N PRO A 79 -47.35 -8.42 -18.64
CA PRO A 79 -46.27 -9.37 -18.35
C PRO A 79 -45.94 -10.32 -19.51
N GLN A 80 -46.94 -10.77 -20.27
CA GLN A 80 -46.71 -11.69 -21.40
C GLN A 80 -46.02 -10.97 -22.57
N GLY A 81 -46.32 -9.69 -22.77
CA GLY A 81 -45.63 -8.81 -23.70
C GLY A 81 -44.22 -8.38 -23.24
N SER A 82 -44.05 -8.00 -21.96
CA SER A 82 -42.76 -7.51 -21.44
C SER A 82 -41.74 -8.63 -21.29
N MET A 83 -42.17 -9.79 -20.79
CA MET A 83 -41.31 -10.95 -20.54
C MET A 83 -41.41 -11.99 -21.67
N ASN A 84 -41.62 -11.55 -22.91
CA ASN A 84 -41.81 -12.43 -24.05
C ASN A 84 -40.47 -13.08 -24.49
N PRO A 85 -40.34 -14.42 -24.45
CA PRO A 85 -39.14 -15.11 -24.93
C PRO A 85 -38.81 -14.85 -26.40
N ALA A 86 -39.83 -14.59 -27.24
CA ALA A 86 -39.64 -14.23 -28.65
C ALA A 86 -38.94 -12.87 -28.83
N LYS A 87 -38.98 -12.00 -27.81
CA LYS A 87 -38.22 -10.75 -27.73
C LYS A 87 -36.90 -10.92 -26.97
N GLY A 88 -36.40 -12.15 -26.88
CA GLY A 88 -35.13 -12.47 -26.26
C GLY A 88 -35.13 -12.42 -24.74
N PHE A 89 -36.31 -12.44 -24.09
CA PHE A 89 -36.38 -12.44 -22.63
C PHE A 89 -35.77 -13.72 -22.03
N ILE A 90 -34.82 -13.58 -21.10
CA ILE A 90 -34.09 -14.70 -20.50
C ILE A 90 -34.33 -14.89 -18.99
N GLY A 91 -35.09 -13.99 -18.34
CA GLY A 91 -35.29 -14.03 -16.89
C GLY A 91 -33.96 -14.00 -16.12
N LYS A 92 -33.86 -14.79 -15.03
CA LYS A 92 -32.60 -14.93 -14.28
C LYS A 92 -31.62 -15.84 -15.04
N PRO A 93 -30.46 -15.33 -15.48
CA PRO A 93 -29.47 -16.14 -16.18
C PRO A 93 -28.94 -17.28 -15.31
N LYS A 94 -28.65 -18.43 -15.93
CA LYS A 94 -27.91 -19.52 -15.28
C LYS A 94 -26.48 -19.07 -14.97
N HIS A 95 -25.90 -19.58 -13.88
CA HIS A 95 -24.56 -19.17 -13.43
C HIS A 95 -23.48 -19.34 -14.51
N GLN A 96 -23.52 -20.46 -15.25
CA GLN A 96 -22.56 -20.71 -16.33
C GLN A 96 -22.70 -19.78 -17.53
N ALA A 97 -23.85 -19.12 -17.70
CA ALA A 97 -24.12 -18.21 -18.81
C ALA A 97 -23.70 -16.77 -18.52
N ILE A 98 -23.35 -16.45 -17.27
CA ILE A 98 -22.99 -15.09 -16.84
C ILE A 98 -21.80 -14.52 -17.63
N PRO A 99 -20.67 -15.24 -17.80
CA PRO A 99 -19.53 -14.69 -18.55
C PRO A 99 -19.90 -14.31 -19.99
N GLN A 100 -20.69 -15.14 -20.67
CA GLN A 100 -21.13 -14.87 -22.03
C GLN A 100 -22.13 -13.72 -22.09
N LEU A 101 -23.00 -13.59 -21.08
CA LEU A 101 -23.94 -12.47 -20.99
C LEU A 101 -23.20 -11.13 -20.91
N CYS A 102 -22.24 -11.00 -19.99
CA CYS A 102 -21.41 -9.81 -19.89
C CYS A 102 -20.57 -9.61 -21.17
N GLY A 103 -20.08 -10.71 -21.74
CA GLY A 103 -19.27 -10.74 -22.95
C GLY A 103 -19.97 -10.23 -24.21
N LYS A 104 -21.30 -10.25 -24.28
CA LYS A 104 -22.06 -9.66 -25.41
C LYS A 104 -21.59 -8.22 -25.71
N CYS A 105 -21.29 -7.47 -24.67
CA CYS A 105 -20.78 -6.10 -24.74
C CYS A 105 -19.29 -6.05 -24.39
N HIS A 106 -18.89 -6.62 -23.25
CA HIS A 106 -17.52 -6.55 -22.73
C HIS A 106 -16.51 -7.45 -23.44
N SER A 107 -16.91 -8.12 -24.53
CA SER A 107 -16.00 -8.77 -25.47
C SER A 107 -16.03 -8.19 -26.88
N ASN A 108 -16.62 -7.00 -27.04
CA ASN A 108 -16.75 -6.33 -28.33
C ASN A 108 -16.11 -4.93 -28.28
N ALA A 109 -14.93 -4.78 -28.90
CA ALA A 109 -14.21 -3.51 -28.95
C ALA A 109 -15.01 -2.39 -29.62
N SER A 110 -15.68 -2.69 -30.73
CA SER A 110 -16.47 -1.70 -31.48
C SER A 110 -17.67 -1.20 -30.68
N TYR A 111 -18.25 -2.06 -29.83
CA TYR A 111 -19.31 -1.68 -28.91
C TYR A 111 -18.75 -0.85 -27.75
N MET A 112 -17.74 -1.36 -27.03
CA MET A 112 -17.22 -0.70 -25.82
C MET A 112 -16.58 0.66 -26.10
N LYS A 113 -15.97 0.87 -27.27
CA LYS A 113 -15.41 2.17 -27.67
C LYS A 113 -16.42 3.31 -27.70
N LYS A 114 -17.72 3.02 -27.87
CA LYS A 114 -18.79 4.02 -27.82
C LYS A 114 -18.99 4.59 -26.41
N PHE A 115 -18.60 3.85 -25.38
CA PHE A 115 -18.83 4.21 -23.98
C PHE A 115 -17.54 4.53 -23.23
N ASN A 116 -16.52 3.68 -23.37
CA ASN A 116 -15.22 3.86 -22.77
C ASN A 116 -14.15 3.07 -23.56
N PRO A 117 -13.34 3.75 -24.40
CA PRO A 117 -12.30 3.10 -25.19
C PRO A 117 -11.13 2.54 -24.37
N THR A 118 -11.03 2.86 -23.08
CA THR A 118 -9.98 2.33 -22.18
C THR A 118 -10.34 0.96 -21.59
N ILE A 119 -11.59 0.52 -21.72
CA ILE A 119 -12.00 -0.79 -21.22
C ILE A 119 -11.48 -1.87 -22.18
N ARG A 120 -10.72 -2.80 -21.61
CA ARG A 120 -10.26 -4.02 -22.28
C ARG A 120 -11.43 -4.96 -22.57
N VAL A 121 -11.39 -5.66 -23.71
CA VAL A 121 -12.47 -6.56 -24.17
C VAL A 121 -12.08 -8.04 -24.25
N ASP A 122 -10.89 -8.37 -23.80
CA ASP A 122 -10.38 -9.75 -23.66
C ASP A 122 -10.74 -10.37 -22.30
N GLN A 123 -11.47 -9.67 -21.44
CA GLN A 123 -11.67 -10.07 -20.03
C GLN A 123 -12.45 -11.39 -19.88
N VAL A 124 -13.39 -11.70 -20.78
CA VAL A 124 -14.08 -13.00 -20.79
C VAL A 124 -13.14 -14.12 -21.27
N GLN A 125 -12.26 -13.82 -22.23
CA GLN A 125 -11.25 -14.78 -22.68
C GLN A 125 -10.28 -15.10 -21.54
N GLU A 126 -9.76 -14.06 -20.85
CA GLU A 126 -8.94 -14.22 -19.65
C GLU A 126 -9.68 -14.96 -18.53
N TYR A 127 -10.96 -14.66 -18.30
CA TYR A 127 -11.76 -15.38 -17.31
C TYR A 127 -11.74 -16.89 -17.50
N PHE A 128 -11.83 -17.38 -18.72
CA PHE A 128 -11.79 -18.80 -18.98
C PHE A 128 -10.40 -19.45 -18.89
N THR A 129 -9.33 -18.66 -18.76
CA THR A 129 -8.00 -19.19 -18.41
C THR A 129 -7.81 -19.34 -16.90
N SER A 130 -8.60 -18.62 -16.10
CA SER A 130 -8.61 -18.69 -14.63
C SER A 130 -9.06 -20.05 -14.09
N VAL A 131 -8.70 -20.36 -12.84
CA VAL A 131 -9.19 -21.58 -12.15
C VAL A 131 -10.71 -21.55 -12.00
N HIS A 132 -11.28 -20.37 -11.70
CA HIS A 132 -12.74 -20.20 -11.62
C HIS A 132 -13.43 -20.52 -12.94
N GLY A 133 -12.95 -19.95 -14.06
CA GLY A 133 -13.55 -20.18 -15.37
C GLY A 133 -13.39 -21.61 -15.88
N LYS A 134 -12.27 -22.28 -15.59
CA LYS A 134 -12.06 -23.70 -15.89
C LYS A 134 -13.07 -24.58 -15.15
N LYS A 135 -13.20 -24.40 -13.83
CA LYS A 135 -14.16 -25.13 -12.99
C LYS A 135 -15.61 -24.83 -13.37
N LEU A 136 -15.93 -23.60 -13.76
CA LEU A 136 -17.27 -23.25 -14.25
C LEU A 136 -17.65 -24.07 -15.50
N ARG A 137 -16.69 -24.27 -16.43
CA ARG A 137 -16.88 -25.10 -17.62
C ARG A 137 -17.07 -26.58 -17.29
N GLU A 138 -16.45 -27.05 -16.21
CA GLU A 138 -16.65 -28.39 -15.65
C GLU A 138 -18.01 -28.53 -14.92
N GLY A 139 -18.79 -27.46 -14.81
CA GLY A 139 -20.13 -27.46 -14.21
C GLY A 139 -20.17 -27.01 -12.75
N ASP A 140 -19.04 -26.62 -12.15
CA ASP A 140 -19.00 -26.15 -10.78
C ASP A 140 -19.78 -24.83 -10.62
N GLN A 141 -20.81 -24.84 -9.77
CA GLN A 141 -21.67 -23.67 -9.52
C GLN A 141 -21.19 -22.80 -8.37
N LYS A 142 -20.21 -23.26 -7.58
CA LYS A 142 -19.68 -22.54 -6.42
C LYS A 142 -18.48 -21.65 -6.76
N VAL A 143 -17.96 -21.71 -7.99
CA VAL A 143 -16.87 -20.82 -8.40
C VAL A 143 -17.36 -19.42 -8.79
N ALA A 144 -16.47 -18.44 -8.63
CA ALA A 144 -16.76 -17.05 -8.91
C ALA A 144 -17.01 -16.81 -10.42
N THR A 145 -17.96 -15.94 -10.73
CA THR A 145 -18.20 -15.39 -12.08
C THR A 145 -18.05 -13.86 -12.03
N CYS A 146 -18.34 -13.18 -13.14
CA CYS A 146 -18.24 -11.71 -13.23
C CYS A 146 -18.98 -11.01 -12.07
N ILE A 147 -20.17 -11.50 -11.75
CA ILE A 147 -21.04 -10.90 -10.73
C ILE A 147 -20.57 -11.13 -9.29
N SER A 148 -19.69 -12.11 -9.07
CA SER A 148 -19.12 -12.39 -7.74
C SER A 148 -18.23 -11.24 -7.26
N CYS A 149 -17.62 -10.51 -8.21
CA CYS A 149 -16.76 -9.36 -7.94
C CYS A 149 -17.43 -8.03 -8.29
N HIS A 150 -18.28 -7.98 -9.32
CA HIS A 150 -18.82 -6.72 -9.85
C HIS A 150 -20.24 -6.35 -9.40
N ASP A 151 -20.94 -7.20 -8.63
CA ASP A 151 -22.39 -7.11 -8.37
C ASP A 151 -23.22 -7.42 -9.65
N VAL A 152 -24.55 -7.37 -9.59
CA VAL A 152 -25.47 -7.74 -10.69
C VAL A 152 -26.38 -6.58 -11.11
N HIS A 153 -26.94 -5.87 -10.13
CA HIS A 153 -27.94 -4.80 -10.35
C HIS A 153 -27.50 -3.50 -9.67
N LYS A 154 -26.23 -3.42 -9.32
CA LYS A 154 -25.59 -2.31 -8.62
C LYS A 154 -24.12 -2.19 -9.03
N ILE A 155 -23.84 -2.52 -10.29
CA ILE A 155 -22.49 -2.64 -10.82
C ILE A 155 -21.86 -1.26 -10.81
N ARG A 156 -20.67 -1.17 -10.21
CA ARG A 156 -19.93 0.08 -10.07
C ARG A 156 -18.65 0.06 -10.88
N ALA A 157 -18.22 1.25 -11.29
CA ALA A 157 -16.89 1.40 -11.88
C ALA A 157 -15.82 1.03 -10.85
N ILE A 158 -14.72 0.41 -11.30
CA ILE A 158 -13.63 -0.07 -10.40
C ILE A 158 -12.96 1.04 -9.58
N LYS A 159 -13.12 2.31 -9.98
CA LYS A 159 -12.60 3.49 -9.28
C LYS A 159 -13.57 4.05 -8.24
N ASP A 160 -14.81 3.58 -8.21
CA ASP A 160 -15.79 3.96 -7.20
C ASP A 160 -15.43 3.28 -5.88
N GLN A 161 -15.26 4.06 -4.80
CA GLN A 161 -14.94 3.57 -3.46
C GLN A 161 -16.00 2.61 -2.91
N GLN A 162 -17.22 2.66 -3.43
CA GLN A 162 -18.30 1.75 -3.06
C GLN A 162 -18.24 0.40 -3.79
N ALA A 163 -17.48 0.28 -4.88
CA ALA A 163 -17.33 -0.95 -5.65
C ALA A 163 -16.62 -2.04 -4.82
N TRP A 164 -17.07 -3.29 -4.96
CA TRP A 164 -16.41 -4.44 -4.34
C TRP A 164 -15.00 -4.69 -4.90
N THR A 165 -14.74 -4.23 -6.13
CA THR A 165 -13.44 -4.29 -6.80
C THR A 165 -12.52 -3.11 -6.48
N TYR A 166 -12.95 -2.15 -5.67
CA TYR A 166 -12.10 -1.05 -5.24
C TYR A 166 -10.97 -1.58 -4.34
N PRO A 167 -9.71 -1.09 -4.46
CA PRO A 167 -8.54 -1.74 -3.84
C PRO A 167 -8.69 -2.10 -2.36
N VAL A 168 -9.21 -1.20 -1.52
CA VAL A 168 -9.37 -1.46 -0.08
C VAL A 168 -10.45 -2.51 0.25
N LYS A 169 -11.29 -2.88 -0.72
CA LYS A 169 -12.38 -3.87 -0.59
C LYS A 169 -12.06 -5.22 -1.24
N VAL A 170 -10.99 -5.32 -2.04
CA VAL A 170 -10.66 -6.56 -2.76
C VAL A 170 -10.44 -7.72 -1.79
N VAL A 171 -9.78 -7.48 -0.66
CA VAL A 171 -9.55 -8.50 0.38
C VAL A 171 -10.86 -9.09 0.89
N ASP A 172 -11.83 -8.22 1.21
CA ASP A 172 -13.14 -8.65 1.69
C ASP A 172 -13.92 -9.37 0.59
N THR A 173 -13.84 -8.89 -0.65
CA THR A 173 -14.48 -9.49 -1.82
C THR A 173 -13.99 -10.91 -2.07
N CYS A 174 -12.67 -11.14 -2.06
CA CYS A 174 -12.09 -12.48 -2.15
C CYS A 174 -12.43 -13.31 -0.90
N GLY A 175 -12.39 -12.67 0.28
CA GLY A 175 -12.59 -13.30 1.58
C GLY A 175 -13.98 -13.87 1.81
N ARG A 176 -15.02 -13.38 1.10
CA ARG A 176 -16.37 -13.97 1.11
C ARG A 176 -16.38 -15.47 0.82
N CYS A 177 -15.43 -15.94 0.00
CA CYS A 177 -15.26 -17.36 -0.29
C CYS A 177 -13.93 -17.87 0.29
N HIS A 178 -12.81 -17.21 -0.01
CA HIS A 178 -11.47 -17.70 0.37
C HIS A 178 -11.17 -17.58 1.88
N GLY A 179 -11.97 -16.84 2.65
CA GLY A 179 -11.91 -16.81 4.12
C GLY A 179 -12.94 -17.72 4.80
N ASP A 180 -13.81 -18.40 4.04
CA ASP A 180 -14.87 -19.26 4.56
C ASP A 180 -14.50 -20.74 4.40
N ALA A 181 -14.06 -21.36 5.51
CA ALA A 181 -13.71 -22.78 5.57
C ALA A 181 -14.85 -23.71 5.13
N LYS A 182 -16.10 -23.38 5.44
CA LYS A 182 -17.27 -24.17 5.06
C LYS A 182 -17.52 -24.05 3.55
N TYR A 183 -17.39 -22.85 3.00
CA TYR A 183 -17.51 -22.66 1.56
C TYR A 183 -16.42 -23.42 0.79
N MET A 184 -15.18 -23.41 1.31
CA MET A 184 -13.99 -23.95 0.66
C MET A 184 -13.66 -25.41 0.95
N GLN A 185 -14.44 -26.11 1.79
CA GLN A 185 -14.18 -27.49 2.22
C GLN A 185 -13.90 -28.47 1.06
N GLY A 186 -14.46 -28.23 -0.14
CA GLY A 186 -14.26 -29.06 -1.33
C GLY A 186 -13.05 -28.71 -2.22
N TYR A 187 -12.36 -27.59 -1.99
CA TYR A 187 -11.36 -27.05 -2.92
C TYR A 187 -9.89 -27.33 -2.53
N LYS A 188 -9.62 -27.98 -1.39
CA LYS A 188 -8.27 -28.29 -0.89
C LYS A 188 -7.30 -27.08 -0.93
N ILE A 189 -7.79 -25.89 -0.60
CA ILE A 189 -6.97 -24.70 -0.44
C ILE A 189 -7.08 -24.16 0.99
N ALA A 190 -6.03 -23.47 1.45
CA ALA A 190 -6.02 -22.83 2.75
C ALA A 190 -7.01 -21.66 2.80
N THR A 191 -7.68 -21.47 3.95
CA THR A 191 -8.67 -20.41 4.19
C THR A 191 -8.23 -19.35 5.20
N ASP A 192 -7.02 -19.50 5.75
CA ASP A 192 -6.39 -18.50 6.62
C ASP A 192 -5.71 -17.37 5.83
N VAL A 193 -5.78 -17.41 4.50
CA VAL A 193 -5.08 -16.49 3.58
C VAL A 193 -5.50 -15.03 3.78
N VAL A 194 -6.77 -14.78 4.10
CA VAL A 194 -7.30 -13.44 4.36
C VAL A 194 -6.70 -12.86 5.63
N GLU A 195 -6.67 -13.66 6.70
CA GLU A 195 -6.11 -13.24 7.99
C GLU A 195 -4.60 -13.04 7.89
N LYS A 196 -3.89 -13.92 7.19
CA LYS A 196 -2.48 -13.73 6.85
C LYS A 196 -2.24 -12.42 6.09
N TYR A 197 -3.01 -12.14 5.04
CA TYR A 197 -2.87 -10.90 4.27
C TYR A 197 -3.07 -9.65 5.13
N LYS A 198 -4.03 -9.65 6.06
CA LYS A 198 -4.26 -8.53 6.98
C LYS A 198 -3.07 -8.22 7.91
N THR A 199 -2.18 -9.18 8.13
CA THR A 199 -0.94 -8.96 8.90
C THR A 199 0.21 -8.40 8.06
N SER A 200 0.08 -8.36 6.74
CA SER A 200 1.16 -7.98 5.83
C SER A 200 1.42 -6.47 5.77
N ILE A 201 2.64 -6.12 5.36
CA ILE A 201 3.04 -4.74 5.08
C ILE A 201 2.26 -4.14 3.90
N HIS A 202 1.79 -4.97 2.97
CA HIS A 202 0.94 -4.53 1.86
C HIS A 202 -0.44 -4.10 2.39
N TYR A 203 -1.06 -4.88 3.28
CA TYR A 203 -2.32 -4.48 3.90
C TYR A 203 -2.17 -3.24 4.80
N GLU A 204 -1.08 -3.15 5.58
CA GLU A 204 -0.80 -1.96 6.37
C GLU A 204 -0.65 -0.72 5.48
N SER A 205 0.06 -0.82 4.36
CA SER A 205 0.25 0.30 3.44
C SER A 205 -1.07 0.69 2.78
N LEU A 206 -1.88 -0.29 2.38
CA LEU A 206 -3.21 -0.07 1.80
C LEU A 206 -4.17 0.64 2.76
N THR A 207 -4.25 0.17 4.00
CA THR A 207 -5.32 0.57 4.94
C THR A 207 -4.92 1.67 5.90
N LYS A 208 -3.68 1.66 6.43
CA LYS A 208 -3.22 2.69 7.37
C LYS A 208 -2.61 3.90 6.68
N LYS A 209 -1.89 3.68 5.56
CA LYS A 209 -1.24 4.78 4.80
C LYS A 209 -2.09 5.30 3.65
N GLY A 210 -3.19 4.61 3.30
CA GLY A 210 -4.04 4.96 2.17
C GLY A 210 -3.37 4.77 0.81
N ASP A 211 -2.33 3.94 0.73
CA ASP A 211 -1.61 3.69 -0.51
C ASP A 211 -2.37 2.68 -1.39
N LEU A 212 -3.17 3.19 -2.32
CA LEU A 212 -3.94 2.37 -3.26
C LEU A 212 -3.07 1.62 -4.27
N SER A 213 -1.77 1.91 -4.34
CA SER A 213 -0.83 1.15 -5.18
C SER A 213 -0.32 -0.12 -4.50
N ALA A 214 -0.55 -0.26 -3.18
CA ALA A 214 -0.20 -1.47 -2.45
C ALA A 214 -0.94 -2.70 -3.06
N PRO A 215 -0.22 -3.80 -3.33
CA PRO A 215 -0.79 -4.93 -4.05
C PRO A 215 -1.81 -5.69 -3.19
N THR A 216 -2.91 -6.11 -3.80
CA THR A 216 -3.94 -6.95 -3.17
C THR A 216 -4.03 -8.32 -3.84
N CYS A 217 -4.95 -9.20 -3.43
CA CYS A 217 -5.04 -10.59 -3.90
C CYS A 217 -5.01 -10.71 -5.44
N ASN A 218 -5.76 -9.86 -6.13
CA ASN A 218 -5.85 -9.85 -7.60
C ASN A 218 -4.56 -9.37 -8.30
N VAL A 219 -3.65 -8.67 -7.62
CA VAL A 219 -2.37 -8.23 -8.21
C VAL A 219 -1.43 -9.43 -8.36
N CYS A 220 -1.46 -10.37 -7.42
CA CYS A 220 -0.64 -11.58 -7.48
C CYS A 220 -1.31 -12.74 -8.20
N HIS A 221 -2.63 -12.90 -8.02
CA HIS A 221 -3.38 -13.99 -8.62
C HIS A 221 -3.95 -13.64 -10.00
N GLY A 222 -4.04 -12.36 -10.36
CA GLY A 222 -4.70 -11.89 -11.57
C GLY A 222 -6.15 -11.44 -11.32
N ASN A 223 -6.63 -10.53 -12.17
CA ASN A 223 -7.98 -9.96 -12.10
C ASN A 223 -9.02 -10.90 -12.69
N HIS A 224 -9.09 -10.95 -14.03
CA HIS A 224 -10.01 -11.82 -14.74
C HIS A 224 -9.36 -13.18 -15.01
N GLY A 225 -8.04 -13.27 -15.17
CA GLY A 225 -7.28 -14.52 -15.27
C GLY A 225 -6.92 -15.22 -13.95
N ALA A 226 -7.66 -14.99 -12.87
CA ALA A 226 -7.31 -15.39 -11.49
C ALA A 226 -6.80 -16.85 -11.36
N THR A 227 -5.50 -17.00 -11.14
CA THR A 227 -4.78 -18.27 -10.99
C THR A 227 -3.64 -18.09 -9.99
N PRO A 228 -3.47 -19.01 -9.01
CA PRO A 228 -2.30 -18.98 -8.15
C PRO A 228 -1.00 -18.99 -8.97
N PRO A 229 -0.05 -18.08 -8.70
CA PRO A 229 1.20 -18.07 -9.43
C PRO A 229 1.94 -19.39 -9.19
N GLY A 230 2.40 -20.02 -10.27
CA GLY A 230 3.30 -21.18 -10.19
C GLY A 230 4.66 -20.76 -9.62
N VAL A 231 5.44 -21.73 -9.14
CA VAL A 231 6.74 -21.55 -8.49
C VAL A 231 7.66 -20.55 -9.20
N ASP A 232 7.78 -20.67 -10.54
CA ASP A 232 8.63 -19.78 -11.35
C ASP A 232 8.01 -18.39 -11.59
N SER A 233 6.69 -18.29 -11.54
CA SER A 233 5.95 -17.06 -11.82
C SER A 233 5.85 -16.14 -10.60
N VAL A 234 6.00 -16.68 -9.39
CA VAL A 234 5.98 -15.89 -8.14
C VAL A 234 7.03 -14.78 -8.17
N ALA A 235 8.24 -15.07 -8.67
CA ALA A 235 9.31 -14.08 -8.83
C ALA A 235 8.89 -12.91 -9.72
N ASN A 236 8.22 -13.21 -10.83
CA ASN A 236 7.82 -12.24 -11.84
C ASN A 236 6.72 -11.31 -11.31
N VAL A 237 5.83 -11.84 -10.46
CA VAL A 237 4.81 -11.04 -9.76
C VAL A 237 5.48 -10.01 -8.85
N CYS A 238 6.37 -10.45 -7.94
CA CYS A 238 7.07 -9.53 -7.04
C CYS A 238 7.93 -8.51 -7.80
N GLY A 239 8.60 -8.95 -8.87
CA GLY A 239 9.50 -8.14 -9.69
C GLY A 239 8.81 -7.04 -10.51
N THR A 240 7.48 -7.10 -10.67
CA THR A 240 6.72 -6.02 -11.34
C THR A 240 6.81 -4.70 -10.57
N CYS A 241 6.92 -4.75 -9.24
CA CYS A 241 7.12 -3.58 -8.38
C CYS A 241 8.53 -3.54 -7.77
N HIS A 242 9.09 -4.68 -7.38
CA HIS A 242 10.42 -4.81 -6.79
C HIS A 242 11.48 -5.14 -7.84
N SER A 243 11.50 -4.40 -8.94
CA SER A 243 12.33 -4.68 -10.11
C SER A 243 13.83 -4.69 -9.81
N LEU A 244 14.32 -3.72 -9.04
CA LEU A 244 15.72 -3.67 -8.60
C LEU A 244 16.10 -4.91 -7.78
N THR A 245 15.25 -5.27 -6.82
CA THR A 245 15.46 -6.45 -5.97
C THR A 245 15.48 -7.74 -6.80
N ALA A 246 14.56 -7.86 -7.76
CA ALA A 246 14.50 -9.00 -8.66
C ALA A 246 15.75 -9.09 -9.55
N ASP A 247 16.24 -7.96 -10.07
CA ASP A 247 17.49 -7.90 -10.85
C ASP A 247 18.71 -8.33 -10.04
N LEU A 248 18.86 -7.81 -8.82
CA LEU A 248 19.93 -8.20 -7.89
C LEU A 248 19.87 -9.69 -7.56
N PHE A 249 18.68 -10.23 -7.26
CA PHE A 249 18.50 -11.65 -7.01
C PHE A 249 18.88 -12.50 -8.24
N ASN A 250 18.49 -12.08 -9.44
CA ASN A 250 18.81 -12.80 -10.67
C ASN A 250 20.33 -12.85 -10.95
N LYS A 251 21.08 -11.87 -10.47
CA LYS A 251 22.56 -11.83 -10.52
C LYS A 251 23.22 -12.62 -9.39
N SER A 252 22.46 -13.02 -8.38
CA SER A 252 22.99 -13.73 -7.21
C SER A 252 23.26 -15.22 -7.48
N PRO A 253 24.09 -15.88 -6.65
CA PRO A 253 24.26 -17.33 -6.68
C PRO A 253 22.96 -18.13 -6.46
N HIS A 254 21.97 -17.53 -5.77
CA HIS A 254 20.69 -18.19 -5.50
C HIS A 254 19.85 -18.39 -6.74
N LYS A 255 20.03 -17.60 -7.81
CA LYS A 255 19.22 -17.76 -9.03
C LYS A 255 19.33 -19.17 -9.62
N LYS A 256 20.55 -19.65 -9.81
CA LYS A 256 20.81 -21.00 -10.36
C LYS A 256 20.43 -22.08 -9.35
N ALA A 257 20.74 -21.87 -8.07
CA ALA A 257 20.43 -22.83 -7.03
C ALA A 257 18.92 -23.07 -6.90
N PHE A 258 18.11 -22.01 -6.81
CA PHE A 258 16.66 -22.11 -6.67
C PHE A 258 15.99 -22.75 -7.88
N ALA A 259 16.49 -22.45 -9.09
CA ALA A 259 16.02 -23.09 -10.31
C ALA A 259 16.31 -24.61 -10.31
N ALA A 260 17.47 -25.03 -9.81
CA ALA A 260 17.85 -26.44 -9.77
C ALA A 260 17.03 -27.27 -8.76
N ILE A 261 16.62 -26.67 -7.63
CA ILE A 261 15.87 -27.33 -6.56
C ILE A 261 14.35 -27.08 -6.63
N GLY A 262 13.87 -26.31 -7.61
CA GLY A 262 12.45 -26.03 -7.81
C GLY A 262 11.80 -25.20 -6.69
N LEU A 263 12.56 -24.29 -6.05
CA LEU A 263 12.02 -23.40 -5.01
C LEU A 263 11.57 -22.06 -5.58
N ALA A 264 10.45 -21.56 -5.05
CA ALA A 264 9.91 -20.25 -5.43
C ALA A 264 10.77 -19.14 -4.82
N PRO A 265 11.44 -18.30 -5.62
CA PRO A 265 12.24 -17.19 -5.11
C PRO A 265 11.35 -16.14 -4.42
N CYS A 266 11.97 -15.27 -3.64
CA CYS A 266 11.33 -14.22 -2.82
C CYS A 266 10.52 -14.79 -1.64
N VAL A 267 9.49 -15.61 -1.92
CA VAL A 267 8.56 -16.12 -0.89
C VAL A 267 9.20 -17.12 0.06
N THR A 268 10.26 -17.80 -0.37
CA THR A 268 11.06 -18.68 0.51
C THR A 268 11.65 -17.91 1.70
N CYS A 269 11.95 -16.62 1.52
CA CYS A 269 12.53 -15.78 2.59
C CYS A 269 11.53 -14.75 3.14
N HIS A 270 10.60 -14.25 2.33
CA HIS A 270 9.73 -13.12 2.66
C HIS A 270 8.26 -13.50 2.88
N SER A 271 7.92 -14.78 2.75
CA SER A 271 6.54 -15.27 2.66
C SER A 271 5.76 -14.72 1.45
N ASN A 272 4.49 -15.09 1.31
CA ASN A 272 3.62 -14.70 0.19
C ASN A 272 2.36 -13.93 0.63
N HIS A 273 1.59 -14.44 1.59
CA HIS A 273 0.35 -13.80 2.06
C HIS A 273 0.60 -12.90 3.27
N ASP A 274 1.47 -13.29 4.19
CA ASP A 274 1.85 -12.56 5.41
C ASP A 274 3.22 -11.90 5.27
N VAL A 275 3.46 -11.23 4.13
CA VAL A 275 4.72 -10.52 3.87
C VAL A 275 4.91 -9.40 4.91
N MET A 276 5.91 -9.54 5.77
CA MET A 276 6.19 -8.59 6.84
C MET A 276 7.10 -7.45 6.39
N LYS A 277 7.13 -6.36 7.16
CA LYS A 277 8.14 -5.32 7.01
C LYS A 277 9.52 -5.93 7.23
N THR A 278 10.40 -5.80 6.26
CA THR A 278 11.77 -6.33 6.34
C THR A 278 12.59 -5.60 7.39
N THR A 279 13.51 -6.34 8.01
CA THR A 279 14.42 -5.84 9.05
C THR A 279 15.80 -6.43 8.85
N ASP A 280 16.83 -5.74 9.35
CA ASP A 280 18.22 -6.19 9.24
C ASP A 280 18.44 -7.55 9.93
N THR A 281 17.58 -7.94 10.88
CA THR A 281 17.65 -9.24 11.59
C THR A 281 17.31 -10.43 10.70
N MET A 282 16.67 -10.21 9.55
CA MET A 282 16.45 -11.28 8.56
C MET A 282 17.77 -11.73 7.93
N VAL A 283 18.82 -10.91 8.01
CA VAL A 283 20.13 -11.16 7.42
C VAL A 283 21.13 -11.54 8.50
N GLY A 284 21.98 -12.52 8.20
CA GLY A 284 23.03 -12.98 9.10
C GLY A 284 22.85 -14.43 9.50
N THR A 285 23.31 -14.75 10.71
CA THR A 285 23.38 -16.11 11.23
C THR A 285 22.69 -16.28 12.59
N ASP A 286 21.99 -15.24 13.04
CA ASP A 286 21.17 -15.27 14.24
C ASP A 286 19.95 -16.20 14.04
N GLU A 287 19.31 -16.64 15.13
CA GLU A 287 18.10 -17.48 15.08
C GLU A 287 16.94 -16.87 14.26
N LYS A 288 16.90 -15.55 14.14
CA LYS A 288 15.88 -14.80 13.38
C LYS A 288 16.24 -14.62 11.90
N ALA A 289 17.45 -14.99 11.49
CA ALA A 289 17.90 -14.83 10.13
C ALA A 289 17.31 -15.92 9.24
N VAL A 290 16.95 -15.58 8.00
CA VAL A 290 16.37 -16.55 7.07
C VAL A 290 17.42 -17.45 6.42
N CYS A 291 18.69 -17.05 6.48
CA CYS A 291 19.81 -17.74 5.84
C CYS A 291 20.09 -19.11 6.48
N VAL A 292 19.96 -19.20 7.81
CA VAL A 292 20.29 -20.41 8.58
C VAL A 292 19.30 -21.55 8.37
N ASN A 293 18.14 -21.27 7.75
CA ASN A 293 17.17 -22.30 7.37
C ASN A 293 17.72 -23.28 6.32
N CYS A 294 18.73 -22.86 5.55
CA CYS A 294 19.34 -23.67 4.49
C CYS A 294 20.86 -23.76 4.58
N HIS A 295 21.52 -22.86 5.32
CA HIS A 295 22.99 -22.78 5.40
C HIS A 295 23.49 -23.15 6.79
N ASP A 296 24.26 -24.24 6.87
CA ASP A 296 24.94 -24.66 8.09
C ASP A 296 26.22 -23.80 8.35
N PRO A 297 26.73 -23.76 9.59
CA PRO A 297 27.90 -22.94 9.95
C PRO A 297 29.19 -23.17 9.14
N LYS A 298 29.36 -24.37 8.56
CA LYS A 298 30.54 -24.70 7.75
C LYS A 298 30.36 -24.30 6.29
N SER A 299 29.14 -23.98 5.86
CA SER A 299 28.87 -23.61 4.48
C SER A 299 29.43 -22.22 4.13
N PRO A 300 29.91 -22.02 2.89
CA PRO A 300 30.30 -20.70 2.41
C PRO A 300 29.15 -19.67 2.48
N GLY A 301 27.90 -20.11 2.32
CA GLY A 301 26.72 -19.25 2.40
C GLY A 301 26.52 -18.65 3.80
N TYR A 302 26.74 -19.44 4.85
CA TYR A 302 26.68 -18.97 6.23
C TYR A 302 27.73 -17.90 6.52
N GLN A 303 28.96 -18.12 6.07
CA GLN A 303 30.06 -17.15 6.26
C GLN A 303 29.79 -15.84 5.50
N LYS A 304 29.24 -15.92 4.29
CA LYS A 304 28.79 -14.74 3.53
C LYS A 304 27.68 -13.99 4.26
N ALA A 305 26.68 -14.69 4.80
CA ALA A 305 25.58 -14.07 5.54
C ALA A 305 26.10 -13.33 6.79
N ALA A 306 27.01 -13.94 7.54
CA ALA A 306 27.65 -13.31 8.70
C ALA A 306 28.41 -12.03 8.31
N ALA A 307 29.20 -12.08 7.23
CA ALA A 307 29.94 -10.91 6.74
C ALA A 307 29.01 -9.76 6.31
N ILE A 308 27.94 -10.07 5.58
CA ILE A 308 26.94 -9.08 5.16
C ILE A 308 26.28 -8.42 6.39
N ARG A 309 25.90 -9.22 7.39
CA ARG A 309 25.29 -8.69 8.60
C ARG A 309 26.24 -7.79 9.39
N ALA A 310 27.51 -8.18 9.50
CA ALA A 310 28.52 -7.35 10.16
C ALA A 310 28.68 -5.97 9.48
N SER A 311 28.77 -5.93 8.14
CA SER A 311 28.86 -4.66 7.40
C SER A 311 27.61 -3.78 7.56
N LEU A 312 26.42 -4.38 7.58
CA LEU A 312 25.16 -3.67 7.83
C LEU A 312 25.12 -3.07 9.24
N ASP A 313 25.47 -3.86 10.25
CA ASP A 313 25.45 -3.43 11.66
C ASP A 313 26.49 -2.32 11.92
N GLU A 314 27.66 -2.41 11.29
CA GLU A 314 28.70 -1.37 11.37
C GLU A 314 28.22 -0.03 10.81
N LEU A 315 27.69 -0.03 9.57
CA LEU A 315 27.14 1.16 8.94
C LEU A 315 25.98 1.74 9.76
N ARG A 316 25.02 0.88 10.16
CA ARG A 316 23.88 1.30 10.97
C ARG A 316 24.34 1.95 12.27
N GLY A 317 25.31 1.35 12.95
CA GLY A 317 25.92 1.89 14.16
C GLY A 317 26.58 3.24 13.93
N ALA A 318 27.33 3.40 12.83
CA ALA A 318 27.97 4.68 12.48
C ALA A 318 26.92 5.79 12.24
N VAL A 319 25.87 5.50 11.47
CA VAL A 319 24.77 6.44 11.22
C VAL A 319 24.05 6.83 12.51
N GLN A 320 23.75 5.86 13.37
CA GLN A 320 23.09 6.10 14.66
C GLN A 320 23.93 6.97 15.60
N ARG A 321 25.24 6.70 15.70
CA ARG A 321 26.16 7.53 16.51
C ARG A 321 26.23 8.96 16.01
N ALA A 322 26.39 9.14 14.70
CA ALA A 322 26.43 10.47 14.08
C ALA A 322 25.11 11.23 14.27
N GLY A 323 23.97 10.56 14.10
CA GLY A 323 22.65 11.16 14.34
C GLY A 323 22.49 11.61 15.79
N ALA A 324 22.81 10.74 16.75
CA ALA A 324 22.63 11.02 18.18
C ALA A 324 23.44 12.24 18.66
N ILE A 325 24.67 12.42 18.18
CA ILE A 325 25.48 13.59 18.57
C ILE A 325 24.99 14.88 17.91
N LEU A 326 24.55 14.83 16.65
CA LEU A 326 23.98 15.98 15.96
C LEU A 326 22.63 16.38 16.57
N ASP A 327 21.79 15.42 16.93
CA ASP A 327 20.55 15.67 17.65
C ASP A 327 20.85 16.35 19.00
N ARG A 328 21.81 15.84 19.77
CA ARG A 328 22.21 16.48 21.03
C ARG A 328 22.69 17.92 20.83
N ALA A 329 23.48 18.18 19.80
CA ALA A 329 23.96 19.52 19.48
C ALA A 329 22.80 20.47 19.10
N GLU A 330 21.84 20.01 18.29
CA GLU A 330 20.66 20.78 17.92
C GLU A 330 19.79 21.12 19.15
N HIS A 331 19.54 20.15 20.03
CA HIS A 331 18.79 20.38 21.27
C HIS A 331 19.51 21.36 22.22
N ALA A 332 20.83 21.47 22.12
CA ALA A 332 21.63 22.45 22.84
C ALA A 332 21.69 23.83 22.14
N GLY A 333 20.94 24.04 21.06
CA GLY A 333 20.86 25.31 20.33
C GLY A 333 22.00 25.55 19.35
N MET A 334 22.80 24.53 19.03
CA MET A 334 23.89 24.64 18.06
C MET A 334 23.39 24.42 16.62
N GLU A 335 23.96 25.18 15.67
CA GLU A 335 23.67 25.02 14.25
C GLU A 335 24.34 23.74 13.72
N VAL A 336 23.51 22.80 13.24
CA VAL A 336 23.96 21.51 12.69
C VAL A 336 23.15 21.05 11.46
N SER A 337 22.35 21.94 10.87
CA SER A 337 21.43 21.60 9.79
C SER A 337 22.16 21.05 8.56
N GLN A 338 23.30 21.63 8.21
CA GLN A 338 24.14 21.14 7.12
C GLN A 338 24.71 19.74 7.41
N ALA A 339 25.19 19.50 8.63
CA ALA A 339 25.73 18.21 9.02
C ALA A 339 24.65 17.11 9.01
N LYS A 340 23.42 17.43 9.43
CA LYS A 340 22.27 16.53 9.34
C LYS A 340 21.86 16.25 7.90
N PHE A 341 21.92 17.25 7.03
CA PHE A 341 21.66 17.07 5.59
C PHE A 341 22.71 16.14 4.96
N GLU A 342 24.00 16.38 5.22
CA GLU A 342 25.09 15.52 4.73
C GLU A 342 24.99 14.09 5.28
N LEU A 343 24.52 13.90 6.53
CA LEU A 343 24.29 12.56 7.11
C LEU A 343 23.23 11.74 6.35
N ARG A 344 22.32 12.39 5.61
CA ARG A 344 21.36 11.68 4.75
C ARG A 344 22.06 10.85 3.69
N GLY A 345 23.23 11.27 3.20
CA GLY A 345 24.03 10.46 2.28
C GLY A 345 24.42 9.10 2.85
N ALA A 346 24.76 9.02 4.15
CA ALA A 346 25.02 7.74 4.81
C ALA A 346 23.75 6.90 4.99
N SER A 347 22.59 7.54 5.21
CA SER A 347 21.29 6.87 5.27
C SER A 347 20.89 6.28 3.92
N ASP A 348 21.19 7.00 2.83
CA ASP A 348 20.97 6.53 1.47
C ASP A 348 21.88 5.35 1.14
N SER A 349 23.15 5.38 1.55
CA SER A 349 24.04 4.22 1.45
C SER A 349 23.50 3.01 2.22
N LEU A 350 22.92 3.22 3.41
CA LEU A 350 22.29 2.13 4.17
C LEU A 350 21.07 1.55 3.44
N LEU A 351 20.22 2.40 2.85
CA LEU A 351 19.07 1.96 2.06
C LEU A 351 19.51 1.16 0.83
N LYS A 352 20.52 1.65 0.09
CA LYS A 352 21.11 0.94 -1.05
C LYS A 352 21.67 -0.41 -0.61
N THR A 353 22.43 -0.44 0.49
CA THR A 353 23.01 -1.67 1.03
C THR A 353 21.94 -2.72 1.33
N ARG A 354 20.83 -2.33 1.97
CA ARG A 354 19.69 -3.22 2.25
C ARG A 354 19.08 -3.81 0.98
N ALA A 355 19.00 -3.05 -0.11
CA ALA A 355 18.59 -3.60 -1.40
C ALA A 355 19.63 -4.57 -1.95
N THR A 356 20.91 -4.18 -1.93
CA THR A 356 22.06 -4.96 -2.44
C THR A 356 22.27 -6.31 -1.73
N VAL A 357 21.72 -6.51 -0.53
CA VAL A 357 21.68 -7.84 0.12
C VAL A 357 21.21 -8.95 -0.83
N HIS A 358 20.27 -8.65 -1.73
CA HIS A 358 19.74 -9.64 -2.67
C HIS A 358 20.75 -10.13 -3.72
N LEU A 359 21.90 -9.44 -3.88
CA LEU A 359 23.01 -9.89 -4.72
C LEU A 359 23.83 -11.02 -4.05
N ILE A 360 23.78 -11.11 -2.71
CA ILE A 360 24.54 -12.07 -1.89
C ILE A 360 26.05 -11.99 -2.20
N ASP A 361 26.54 -10.75 -2.30
CA ASP A 361 27.96 -10.43 -2.55
C ASP A 361 28.51 -9.53 -1.43
N PRO A 362 29.28 -10.11 -0.47
CA PRO A 362 29.87 -9.33 0.61
C PRO A 362 30.79 -8.21 0.14
N ALA A 363 31.49 -8.36 -1.00
CA ALA A 363 32.41 -7.34 -1.48
C ALA A 363 31.66 -6.10 -1.97
N ALA A 364 30.63 -6.30 -2.79
CA ALA A 364 29.77 -5.21 -3.27
C ALA A 364 29.06 -4.49 -2.11
N ILE A 365 28.62 -5.24 -1.10
CA ILE A 365 28.00 -4.71 0.11
C ILE A 365 29.02 -3.89 0.92
N LYS A 366 30.23 -4.41 1.11
CA LYS A 366 31.28 -3.73 1.87
C LYS A 366 31.63 -2.37 1.25
N THR A 367 31.73 -2.28 -0.08
CA THR A 367 32.00 -1.01 -0.77
C THR A 367 30.96 0.06 -0.44
N LEU A 368 29.67 -0.29 -0.51
CA LEU A 368 28.58 0.64 -0.19
C LEU A 368 28.57 1.02 1.30
N THR A 369 28.89 0.07 2.18
CA THR A 369 28.94 0.36 3.62
C THR A 369 30.12 1.24 3.98
N ASP A 370 31.29 1.02 3.38
CA ASP A 370 32.49 1.82 3.64
C ASP A 370 32.25 3.29 3.23
N GLU A 371 31.63 3.53 2.07
CA GLU A 371 31.23 4.88 1.62
C GLU A 371 30.30 5.56 2.65
N GLY A 372 29.26 4.84 3.11
CA GLY A 372 28.32 5.36 4.11
C GLY A 372 28.97 5.61 5.47
N ILE A 373 29.87 4.74 5.91
CA ILE A 373 30.62 4.84 7.16
C ILE A 373 31.54 6.07 7.13
N GLN A 374 32.22 6.33 6.01
CA GLN A 374 33.05 7.52 5.85
C GLN A 374 32.23 8.81 6.02
N ILE A 375 31.05 8.89 5.40
CA ILE A 375 30.14 10.03 5.57
C ILE A 375 29.70 10.16 7.03
N ALA A 376 29.24 9.06 7.64
CA ALA A 376 28.77 9.04 9.02
C ALA A 376 29.85 9.46 10.02
N ASN A 377 31.08 8.93 9.88
CA ASN A 377 32.21 9.28 10.74
C ASN A 377 32.61 10.75 10.59
N LYS A 378 32.60 11.30 9.37
CA LYS A 378 32.84 12.72 9.12
C LYS A 378 31.79 13.59 9.82
N MET A 379 30.51 13.20 9.77
CA MET A 379 29.42 13.95 10.40
C MET A 379 29.45 13.82 11.93
N HIS A 380 29.80 12.65 12.44
CA HIS A 380 30.06 12.46 13.86
C HIS A 380 31.17 13.39 14.36
N ALA A 381 32.30 13.47 13.66
CA ALA A 381 33.40 14.38 14.01
C ALA A 381 32.98 15.85 13.99
N LYS A 382 32.17 16.28 13.01
CA LYS A 382 31.55 17.62 13.01
C LYS A 382 30.69 17.84 14.26
N GLY A 383 29.85 16.87 14.62
CA GLY A 383 29.04 16.93 15.83
C GLY A 383 29.86 17.03 17.12
N VAL A 384 30.96 16.26 17.23
CA VAL A 384 31.90 16.35 18.37
C VAL A 384 32.47 17.77 18.47
N LYS A 385 32.98 18.31 17.36
CA LYS A 385 33.56 19.66 17.32
C LYS A 385 32.55 20.73 17.74
N VAL A 386 31.30 20.62 17.28
CA VAL A 386 30.22 21.54 17.66
C VAL A 386 29.94 21.48 19.17
N MET A 387 29.96 20.28 19.77
CA MET A 387 29.79 20.11 21.21
C MET A 387 30.99 20.65 22.02
N GLU A 388 32.21 20.53 21.48
CA GLU A 388 33.41 21.15 22.06
C GLU A 388 33.33 22.68 22.02
N ASP A 389 32.90 23.26 20.89
CA ASP A 389 32.68 24.70 20.73
C ASP A 389 31.62 25.22 21.71
N LEU A 390 30.53 24.48 21.91
CA LEU A 390 29.51 24.80 22.92
C LEU A 390 30.11 24.84 24.33
N THR A 391 30.91 23.83 24.69
CA THR A 391 31.57 23.74 25.99
C THR A 391 32.55 24.90 26.19
N PHE A 392 33.28 25.27 25.14
CA PHE A 392 34.17 26.42 25.14
C PHE A 392 33.41 27.74 25.35
N ARG A 393 32.31 27.96 24.63
CA ARG A 393 31.45 29.15 24.78
C ARG A 393 30.90 29.29 26.19
N HIS A 394 30.45 28.19 26.79
CA HIS A 394 29.98 28.20 28.18
C HIS A 394 31.10 28.55 29.16
N ARG A 395 32.29 27.95 29.03
CA ARG A 395 33.44 28.31 29.89
C ARG A 395 33.84 29.77 29.74
N GLY A 396 33.90 30.27 28.50
CA GLY A 396 34.19 31.67 28.22
C GLY A 396 33.17 32.62 28.86
N LEU A 397 31.87 32.31 28.72
CA LEU A 397 30.80 33.08 29.35
C LEU A 397 30.94 33.12 30.87
N TRP A 398 31.21 31.97 31.52
CA TRP A 398 31.43 31.93 32.97
C TRP A 398 32.63 32.77 33.41
N ILE A 399 33.73 32.75 32.66
CA ILE A 399 34.91 33.58 32.93
C ILE A 399 34.56 35.07 32.77
N SER A 400 33.90 35.45 31.67
CA SER A 400 33.50 36.84 31.43
C SER A 400 32.55 37.35 32.49
N VAL A 401 31.54 36.56 32.89
CA VAL A 401 30.63 36.91 33.99
C VAL A 401 31.40 37.07 35.29
N GLY A 402 32.36 36.20 35.58
CA GLY A 402 33.24 36.33 36.76
C GLY A 402 34.04 37.65 36.77
N ILE A 403 34.66 38.02 35.65
CA ILE A 403 35.40 39.28 35.52
C ILE A 403 34.47 40.49 35.69
N ILE A 404 33.29 40.46 35.07
CA ILE A 404 32.28 41.53 35.19
C ILE A 404 31.84 41.67 36.65
N LEU A 405 31.59 40.57 37.36
CA LEU A 405 31.21 40.60 38.78
C LEU A 405 32.31 41.20 39.66
N VAL A 406 33.58 40.83 39.42
CA VAL A 406 34.72 41.44 40.15
C VAL A 406 34.81 42.94 39.87
N ALA A 407 34.63 43.36 38.62
CA ALA A 407 34.61 44.78 38.26
C ALA A 407 33.46 45.54 38.94
N ILE A 408 32.25 44.97 38.95
CA ILE A 408 31.08 45.53 39.65
C ILE A 408 31.35 45.67 41.15
N VAL A 409 31.86 44.62 41.80
CA VAL A 409 32.20 44.65 43.23
C VAL A 409 33.26 45.71 43.51
N GLY A 410 34.31 45.80 42.68
CA GLY A 410 35.33 46.84 42.78
C GLY A 410 34.75 48.25 42.66
N LEU A 411 33.82 48.47 41.73
CA LEU A 411 33.13 49.75 41.55
C LEU A 411 32.30 50.11 42.80
N VAL A 412 31.52 49.15 43.32
CA VAL A 412 30.70 49.35 44.52
C VAL A 412 31.56 49.68 45.75
N LEU A 413 32.68 48.97 45.93
CA LEU A 413 33.62 49.27 47.01
C LEU A 413 34.24 50.66 46.86
N LYS A 414 34.57 51.06 45.62
CA LYS A 414 35.15 52.38 45.36
C LYS A 414 34.15 53.51 45.60
N ILE A 415 32.89 53.34 45.19
CA ILE A 415 31.82 54.31 45.46
C ILE A 415 31.66 54.47 46.98
N ARG A 416 31.58 53.37 47.74
CA ARG A 416 31.50 53.41 49.21
C ARG A 416 32.70 54.11 49.87
N GLU A 417 33.90 53.96 49.30
CA GLU A 417 35.09 54.65 49.80
C GLU A 417 34.99 56.17 49.57
N ILE A 418 34.52 56.59 48.39
CA ILE A 418 34.34 58.01 48.05
C ILE A 418 33.27 58.64 48.95
N ASP A 419 32.13 57.97 49.13
CA ASP A 419 31.04 58.45 50.00
C ASP A 419 31.54 58.63 51.45
N ARG A 420 32.37 57.72 51.96
CA ARG A 420 32.99 57.83 53.30
C ARG A 420 34.02 58.96 53.42
N ARG A 421 34.62 59.42 52.31
CA ARG A 421 35.56 60.55 52.31
C ARG A 421 34.84 61.90 52.19
N GLN A 422 33.60 61.89 51.72
CA GLN A 422 32.76 63.09 51.55
C GLN A 422 31.82 63.35 52.73
N ALA A 423 31.48 62.31 53.50
CA ALA A 423 30.85 62.41 54.82
C ALA A 423 31.90 62.64 55.91
#